data_AF-C8XEP8-F1
#
_entry.id   AF-C8XEP8-F1
#
_cell.length_a   1.000
_cell.length_b   1.000
_cell.length_c   1.000
_cell.angle_alpha   90.00
_cell.angle_beta   90.00
_cell.angle_gamma   90.00
#
_symmetry.space_group_name_H-M   'P 1'
#
loop_
_entity.id
_entity.type
_entity.pdbx_description
1 polymer ?
#
loop_
_entity_poly.entity_id
_entity_poly.type
_entity_poly.pdbx_seq_one_letter_code
_entity_poly.pdbx_strand_id
1 'polypeptide(L)'
;MVLLLGLVACGSNGDATVERTSFNGEWPLTVDSAIVTCGSKNKQSVGVIVNGTTYALNGTARTSENWPALDPVWAPNPATGASVSVGDLIEYAHQHCASK
;
A
#
# COMPACT_ATOMS: atom_id res chain seq x y z
N MET A 1 12.37 19.60 32.02
CA MET A 1 12.16 18.22 31.51
C MET A 1 11.27 18.36 30.27
N VAL A 2 11.79 18.82 29.12
CA VAL A 2 12.39 18.03 28.00
C VAL A 2 11.52 16.78 27.71
N LEU A 3 10.90 16.53 26.54
CA LEU A 3 11.14 16.91 25.14
C LEU A 3 9.80 17.18 24.41
N LEU A 4 9.81 18.13 23.48
CA LEU A 4 8.88 18.16 22.33
C LEU A 4 9.17 16.95 21.43
N LEU A 5 8.18 16.06 21.24
CA LEU A 5 8.14 15.15 20.08
C LEU A 5 7.18 15.75 19.05
N GLY A 6 7.67 16.76 18.32
CA GLY A 6 7.04 17.13 17.06
C GLY A 6 7.27 15.99 16.08
N LEU A 7 6.21 15.27 15.70
CA LEU A 7 6.26 14.41 14.53
C LEU A 7 6.38 15.32 13.31
N VAL A 8 7.61 15.56 12.88
CA VAL A 8 7.91 16.06 11.54
C VAL A 8 7.58 14.94 10.56
N ALA A 9 6.33 14.88 10.10
CA ALA A 9 5.97 14.08 8.93
C ALA A 9 6.40 14.84 7.67
N CYS A 10 7.71 14.87 7.41
CA CYS A 10 8.23 15.30 6.12
C CYS A 10 8.40 14.05 5.25
N GLY A 11 7.33 13.66 4.56
CA GLY A 11 7.35 12.58 3.56
C GLY A 11 7.63 13.15 2.18
N SER A 12 8.89 13.39 1.84
CA SER A 12 9.32 13.92 0.53
C SER A 12 9.31 12.87 -0.58
N ASN A 13 8.88 11.64 -0.32
CA ASN A 13 8.86 10.51 -1.25
C ASN A 13 7.41 10.04 -1.35
N GLY A 14 6.94 9.55 -2.51
CA GLY A 14 5.53 9.23 -2.78
C GLY A 14 4.98 8.04 -1.98
N ASP A 15 5.66 7.71 -0.88
CA ASP A 15 5.30 6.64 0.03
C ASP A 15 4.42 7.21 1.14
N ALA A 16 3.35 6.51 1.47
CA ALA A 16 2.43 6.92 2.52
C ALA A 16 2.01 5.73 3.37
N THR A 17 1.94 5.93 4.69
CA THR A 17 1.41 4.91 5.58
C THR A 17 -0.11 4.91 5.50
N VAL A 18 -0.70 3.73 5.36
CA VAL A 18 -2.14 3.50 5.39
C VAL A 18 -2.46 2.46 6.45
N GLU A 19 -3.50 2.69 7.24
CA GLU A 19 -3.89 1.87 8.39
C GLU A 19 -5.33 1.38 8.24
N ARG A 20 -5.60 0.14 8.69
CA ARG A 20 -6.93 -0.48 8.68
C ARG A 20 -8.01 0.42 9.31
N THR A 21 -7.68 1.09 10.40
CA THR A 21 -8.61 1.91 11.19
C THR A 21 -8.98 3.23 10.53
N SER A 22 -8.15 3.75 9.62
CA SER A 22 -8.37 5.01 8.90
C SER A 22 -8.70 4.80 7.42
N PHE A 23 -8.65 3.56 6.93
CA PHE A 23 -8.94 3.22 5.55
C PHE A 23 -10.45 3.26 5.28
N ASN A 24 -10.85 4.10 4.33
CA ASN A 24 -12.23 4.18 3.88
C ASN A 24 -12.52 3.01 2.93
N GLY A 25 -13.10 1.93 3.44
CA GLY A 25 -13.48 0.76 2.65
C GLY A 25 -13.23 -0.54 3.40
N GLU A 26 -13.38 -1.67 2.69
CA GLU A 26 -12.98 -2.97 3.24
C GLU A 26 -11.46 -3.10 3.18
N TRP A 27 -10.83 -3.37 4.32
CA TRP A 27 -9.38 -3.44 4.40
C TRP A 27 -8.84 -4.73 3.74
N PRO A 28 -8.01 -4.63 2.68
CA PRO A 28 -7.65 -5.79 1.87
C PRO A 28 -6.41 -6.54 2.37
N LEU A 29 -5.79 -6.14 3.48
CA LEU A 29 -4.54 -6.75 3.95
C LEU A 29 -4.71 -7.54 5.25
N THR A 30 -3.90 -8.58 5.43
CA THR A 30 -3.88 -9.37 6.67
C THR A 30 -3.22 -8.64 7.85
N VAL A 31 -2.38 -7.64 7.56
CA VAL A 31 -1.72 -6.76 8.55
C VAL A 31 -2.57 -5.52 8.86
N ASP A 32 -2.31 -4.82 9.96
CA ASP A 32 -3.10 -3.64 10.35
C ASP A 32 -2.65 -2.34 9.68
N SER A 33 -1.45 -2.32 9.09
CA SER A 33 -0.95 -1.17 8.34
C SER A 33 0.05 -1.60 7.28
N ALA A 34 0.24 -0.75 6.28
CA ALA A 34 1.22 -0.91 5.23
C ALA A 34 1.73 0.46 4.76
N ILE A 35 2.84 0.47 4.02
CA ILE A 35 3.33 1.68 3.35
C ILE A 35 3.02 1.53 1.86
N VAL A 36 2.19 2.40 1.28
CA VAL A 36 2.05 2.45 -0.18
C VAL A 36 3.32 3.01 -0.80
N THR A 37 3.71 2.51 -1.97
CA THR A 37 4.93 2.95 -2.66
C THR A 37 4.76 2.94 -4.17
N CYS A 38 5.58 3.76 -4.84
CA CYS A 38 5.54 3.97 -6.29
C CYS A 38 6.66 3.23 -7.01
N GLY A 39 6.36 2.74 -8.22
CA GLY A 39 7.35 2.12 -9.08
C GLY A 39 8.46 3.06 -9.51
N SER A 40 9.68 2.51 -9.56
CA SER A 40 10.86 3.22 -10.02
C SER A 40 11.04 3.15 -11.54
N LYS A 41 10.65 2.03 -12.15
CA LYS A 41 10.77 1.74 -13.59
C LYS A 41 9.53 2.17 -14.35
N ASN A 42 8.35 2.06 -13.75
CA ASN A 42 7.09 2.49 -14.35
C ASN A 42 6.22 3.23 -13.33
N LYS A 43 5.87 4.48 -13.66
CA LYS A 43 5.08 5.39 -12.80
C LYS A 43 3.65 4.93 -12.52
N GLN A 44 3.13 4.01 -13.31
CA GLN A 44 1.83 3.37 -13.09
C GLN A 44 1.92 2.13 -12.18
N SER A 45 3.13 1.72 -11.77
CA SER A 45 3.29 0.62 -10.82
C SER A 45 3.07 1.15 -9.41
N VAL A 46 2.17 0.50 -8.69
CA VAL A 46 1.94 0.77 -7.27
C VAL A 46 2.04 -0.52 -6.46
N GLY A 47 2.54 -0.37 -5.24
CA GLY A 47 2.79 -1.48 -4.33
C GLY A 47 2.53 -1.11 -2.89
N VAL A 48 2.60 -2.12 -2.03
CA VAL A 48 2.64 -1.95 -0.57
C VAL A 48 3.86 -2.63 0.01
N ILE A 49 4.51 -1.97 0.95
CA ILE A 49 5.57 -2.55 1.77
C ILE A 49 4.92 -3.11 3.01
N VAL A 50 5.05 -4.43 3.19
CA VAL A 50 4.60 -5.16 4.38
C VAL A 50 5.77 -5.96 4.90
N ASN A 51 6.15 -5.72 6.17
CA ASN A 51 7.29 -6.37 6.82
C ASN A 51 8.60 -6.32 6.00
N GLY A 52 8.84 -5.21 5.31
CA GLY A 52 10.03 -4.99 4.48
C GLY A 52 9.95 -5.56 3.06
N THR A 53 8.88 -6.27 2.70
CA THR A 53 8.66 -6.79 1.34
C THR A 53 7.69 -5.90 0.59
N THR A 54 8.08 -5.44 -0.61
CA THR A 54 7.17 -4.75 -1.52
C THR A 54 6.35 -5.75 -2.33
N TYR A 55 5.03 -5.72 -2.18
CA TYR A 55 4.08 -6.49 -2.97
C TYR A 55 3.42 -5.62 -4.02
N ALA A 56 3.24 -6.17 -5.23
CA ALA A 56 2.53 -5.52 -6.31
C ALA A 56 1.04 -5.42 -6.00
N LEU A 57 0.49 -4.20 -6.06
CA LEU A 57 -0.96 -3.99 -6.00
C LEU A 57 -1.62 -4.15 -7.37
N ASN A 58 -0.90 -3.92 -8.47
CA ASN A 58 -1.43 -4.03 -9.82
C ASN A 58 -0.56 -4.87 -10.77
N GLY A 59 -1.12 -5.23 -11.93
CA GLY A 59 -0.41 -6.03 -12.93
C GLY A 59 0.86 -5.36 -13.47
N THR A 60 0.82 -4.03 -13.62
CA THR A 60 1.97 -3.24 -14.10
C THR A 60 3.17 -3.34 -13.16
N ALA A 61 2.93 -3.33 -11.85
CA ALA A 61 3.97 -3.49 -10.84
C ALA A 61 4.60 -4.90 -10.88
N ARG A 62 3.79 -5.94 -11.14
CA ARG A 62 4.30 -7.30 -11.33
C ARG A 62 5.23 -7.40 -12.54
N THR A 63 4.89 -6.74 -13.64
CA THR A 63 5.63 -6.87 -14.91
C THR A 63 6.80 -5.90 -15.03
N SER A 64 6.66 -4.67 -14.55
CA SER A 64 7.67 -3.61 -14.70
C SER A 64 8.66 -3.62 -13.55
N GLU A 65 8.19 -3.74 -12.31
CA GLU A 65 9.05 -3.72 -11.12
C GLU A 65 9.55 -5.11 -10.72
N ASN A 66 8.89 -6.18 -11.19
CA ASN A 66 9.09 -7.57 -10.74
C ASN A 66 8.80 -7.78 -9.26
N TRP A 67 7.87 -7.02 -8.69
CA TRP A 67 7.40 -7.24 -7.32
C TRP A 67 6.52 -8.50 -7.23
N PRO A 68 6.61 -9.26 -6.13
CA PRO A 68 5.74 -10.42 -5.89
C PRO A 68 4.25 -10.02 -5.85
N ALA A 69 3.38 -10.98 -6.15
CA ALA A 69 1.94 -10.80 -6.05
C ALA A 69 1.50 -10.63 -4.58
N LEU A 70 0.36 -9.95 -4.37
CA LEU A 70 -0.19 -9.63 -3.06
C LEU A 70 -0.64 -10.86 -2.23
N ASP A 71 -0.77 -12.04 -2.85
CA ASP A 71 -1.34 -13.26 -2.26
C ASP A 71 -0.89 -13.56 -0.81
N PRO A 72 0.40 -13.41 -0.42
CA PRO A 72 0.83 -13.72 0.95
C PRO A 72 0.24 -12.82 2.04
N VAL A 73 -0.23 -11.62 1.66
CA VAL A 73 -0.77 -10.61 2.59
C VAL A 73 -2.19 -10.19 2.24
N TRP A 74 -2.83 -10.85 1.28
CA TRP A 74 -4.18 -10.52 0.83
C TRP A 74 -5.23 -11.11 1.78
N ALA A 75 -6.04 -10.25 2.39
CA ALA A 75 -7.09 -10.68 3.30
C ALA A 75 -8.20 -11.43 2.55
N PRO A 76 -8.66 -12.58 3.07
CA PRO A 76 -9.88 -13.20 2.61
C PRO A 76 -11.09 -12.42 3.11
N ASN A 77 -12.09 -12.25 2.24
CA ASN A 77 -13.41 -11.76 2.61
C ASN A 77 -14.14 -12.87 3.39
N PRO A 78 -14.59 -12.63 4.63
CA PRO A 78 -15.16 -13.67 5.48
C PRO A 78 -16.52 -14.18 4.99
N ALA A 79 -17.24 -13.42 4.16
CA ALA A 79 -18.55 -13.79 3.65
C ALA A 79 -18.47 -14.69 2.41
N THR A 80 -17.44 -14.51 1.56
CA THR A 80 -17.31 -15.22 0.28
C THR A 80 -16.14 -16.21 0.23
N GLY A 81 -15.15 -16.05 1.11
CA GLY A 81 -13.86 -16.77 1.04
C GLY A 81 -12.94 -16.33 -0.10
N ALA A 82 -13.41 -15.46 -1.00
CA ALA A 82 -12.57 -14.81 -2.01
C ALA A 82 -11.74 -13.70 -1.37
N SER A 83 -10.70 -13.22 -2.04
CA SER A 83 -9.92 -12.10 -1.53
C SER A 83 -10.72 -10.80 -1.53
N VAL A 84 -10.54 -9.97 -0.50
CA VAL A 84 -11.14 -8.62 -0.41
C VAL A 84 -10.73 -7.78 -1.60
N SER A 85 -11.62 -6.94 -2.13
CA SER A 85 -11.25 -6.05 -3.26
C SER A 85 -10.07 -5.14 -2.88
N VAL A 86 -9.02 -5.15 -3.70
CA VAL A 86 -7.86 -4.26 -3.54
C VAL A 86 -8.04 -2.92 -4.29
N GLY A 87 -9.16 -2.72 -4.98
CA GLY A 87 -9.40 -1.57 -5.84
C GLY A 87 -9.22 -0.22 -5.14
N ASP A 88 -9.81 -0.06 -3.95
CA ASP A 88 -9.71 1.19 -3.18
C ASP A 88 -8.27 1.47 -2.71
N LEU A 89 -7.48 0.43 -2.44
CA LEU A 89 -6.08 0.56 -2.06
C LEU A 89 -5.19 0.90 -3.26
N ILE A 90 -5.50 0.37 -4.45
CA ILE A 90 -4.85 0.78 -5.71
C ILE A 90 -5.10 2.27 -5.97
N GLU A 91 -6.35 2.69 -5.85
CA GLU A 91 -6.74 4.09 -6.08
C GLU A 91 -6.06 5.03 -5.08
N TYR A 92 -6.06 4.68 -3.79
CA TYR A 92 -5.32 5.41 -2.77
C TYR A 92 -3.83 5.52 -3.12
N ALA A 93 -3.19 4.42 -3.53
CA ALA A 93 -1.79 4.43 -3.94
C ALA A 93 -1.55 5.30 -5.18
N HIS A 94 -2.44 5.25 -6.17
CA HIS A 94 -2.37 6.10 -7.36
C HIS A 94 -2.46 7.59 -7.01
N GLN A 95 -3.31 7.99 -6.06
CA GLN A 95 -3.40 9.39 -5.62
C GLN A 95 -2.09 9.90 -5.01
N HIS A 96 -1.35 9.04 -4.31
CA HIS A 96 -0.07 9.39 -3.70
C HIS A 96 1.08 9.33 -4.72
N CYS A 97 1.01 8.43 -5.70
CA CYS A 97 2.02 8.28 -6.75
C CYS A 97 1.85 9.20 -7.96
N ALA A 98 0.64 9.65 -8.29
CA ALA A 98 0.37 10.55 -9.42
C ALA A 98 0.76 12.01 -9.14
N SER A 99 1.08 12.35 -7.88
CA SER A 99 1.62 13.65 -7.49
C SER A 99 3.14 13.78 -7.72
N LYS A 100 3.78 12.78 -8.35
CA LYS A 100 5.23 12.66 -8.57
C LYS A 100 5.61 12.67 -10.04
#